data_AF-A0A3C2EHQ8-F1
#
_entry.id   AF-A0A3C2EHQ8-F1
#
_cell.length_a   1.000
_cell.length_b   1.000
_cell.length_c   1.000
_cell.angle_alpha   90.00
_cell.angle_beta   90.00
_cell.angle_gamma   90.00
#
_symmetry.space_group_name_H-M   'P 1'
#
loop_
_entity.id
_entity.type
_entity.pdbx_description
1 polymer ?
#
loop_
_entity_poly.entity_id
_entity_poly.type
_entity_poly.pdbx_seq_one_letter_code
_entity_poly.pdbx_strand_id
1 'polypeptide(L)'
;MLLLKNKNTGHGIFKAPFYDREGWGHSGRIDEFRSFVGYFPDDSLSVAIVTNGMNFKLNELIIGVLSAWYGRAYEYPKFNRSEIDTPETDIFIGAYKAKLAGFITVAQFNISAAGKNHLFLNENNDGLPAEKSLLVRTGTYSFFSVDSGGEIKFKADKKGRIKGAELVQGKFRIRCIKVD
;
A
#
# COMPACT_ATOMS: atom_id res chain seq x y z
N MET A 1 -8.48 32.16 1.55
CA MET A 1 -7.48 31.35 2.28
C MET A 1 -7.32 31.75 3.75
N LEU A 2 -7.47 33.04 4.12
CA LEU A 2 -7.40 33.51 5.52
C LEU A 2 -8.35 32.78 6.49
N LEU A 3 -9.54 32.37 6.01
CA LEU A 3 -10.59 31.70 6.81
C LEU A 3 -10.23 30.28 7.28
N LEU A 4 -9.18 29.67 6.74
CA LEU A 4 -8.81 28.30 7.07
C LEU A 4 -7.67 28.21 8.08
N LYS A 5 -6.90 29.28 8.33
CA LYS A 5 -5.68 29.24 9.18
C LYS A 5 -5.88 28.60 10.57
N ASN A 6 -7.08 28.71 11.15
CA ASN A 6 -7.40 28.16 12.47
C ASN A 6 -8.12 26.79 12.44
N LYS A 7 -8.23 26.14 11.27
CA LYS A 7 -8.93 24.87 11.07
C LYS A 7 -8.06 23.90 10.29
N ASN A 8 -8.11 22.61 10.63
CA ASN A 8 -7.34 21.58 9.91
C ASN A 8 -8.00 21.14 8.58
N THR A 9 -9.23 21.60 8.33
CA THR A 9 -10.03 21.27 7.15
C THR A 9 -10.97 22.42 6.78
N GLY A 10 -11.32 22.50 5.50
CA GLY A 10 -12.25 23.45 4.90
C GLY A 10 -13.25 22.78 3.97
N HIS A 11 -13.58 23.43 2.84
CA HIS A 11 -14.49 22.91 1.81
C HIS A 11 -13.82 21.84 0.93
N GLY A 12 -13.49 20.68 1.53
CA GLY A 12 -12.80 19.60 0.80
C GLY A 12 -11.32 19.91 0.52
N ILE A 13 -10.69 20.72 1.37
CA ILE A 13 -9.24 20.99 1.35
C ILE A 13 -8.73 20.86 2.79
N PHE A 14 -7.56 20.27 2.94
CA PHE A 14 -6.92 19.97 4.22
C PHE A 14 -5.58 20.71 4.32
N LYS A 15 -5.14 20.96 5.56
CA LYS A 15 -3.77 21.44 5.79
C LYS A 15 -2.76 20.39 5.30
N ALA A 16 -1.77 20.85 4.55
CA ALA A 16 -0.62 20.09 4.07
C ALA A 16 0.67 20.76 4.57
N PRO A 17 1.00 20.61 5.87
CA PRO A 17 2.19 21.24 6.45
C PRO A 17 3.48 20.63 5.89
N PHE A 18 4.50 21.45 5.69
CA PHE A 18 5.84 21.03 5.30
C PHE A 18 6.88 21.87 6.03
N TYR A 19 7.50 21.31 7.09
CA TYR A 19 8.38 22.05 8.00
C TYR A 19 7.74 23.35 8.51
N ASP A 20 8.33 24.49 8.17
CA ASP A 20 7.91 25.85 8.49
C ASP A 20 6.91 26.45 7.48
N ARG A 21 6.51 25.67 6.47
CA ARG A 21 5.53 26.07 5.45
C ARG A 21 4.16 25.46 5.73
N GLU A 22 3.11 26.27 5.53
CA GLU A 22 1.72 25.83 5.63
C GLU A 22 1.08 25.75 4.24
N GLY A 23 0.96 24.54 3.69
CA GLY A 23 0.23 24.26 2.45
C GLY A 23 -1.22 23.85 2.68
N TRP A 24 -2.00 23.84 1.60
CA TRP A 24 -3.41 23.45 1.59
C TRP A 24 -3.69 22.58 0.37
N GLY A 25 -4.25 21.39 0.58
CA GLY A 25 -4.40 20.44 -0.51
C GLY A 25 -5.39 19.32 -0.26
N HIS A 26 -5.46 18.39 -1.21
CA HIS A 26 -6.24 17.17 -1.12
C HIS A 26 -5.54 16.05 -1.88
N SER A 27 -5.60 14.84 -1.35
CA SER A 27 -5.11 13.63 -2.02
C SER A 27 -6.28 12.82 -2.60
N GLY A 28 -6.09 12.21 -3.76
CA GLY A 28 -7.02 11.26 -4.36
C GLY A 28 -6.44 9.86 -4.42
N ARG A 29 -7.31 8.85 -4.36
CA ARG A 29 -6.95 7.45 -4.57
C ARG A 29 -8.14 6.71 -5.19
N ILE A 30 -7.88 5.97 -6.27
CA ILE A 30 -8.78 4.97 -6.85
C ILE A 30 -7.87 3.83 -7.30
N ASP A 31 -7.97 2.67 -6.66
CA ASP A 31 -7.04 1.56 -6.85
C ASP A 31 -5.57 2.03 -6.75
N GLU A 32 -4.77 1.68 -7.75
CA GLU A 32 -3.36 2.05 -7.87
C GLU A 32 -3.15 3.46 -8.47
N PHE A 33 -4.22 4.18 -8.78
CA PHE A 33 -4.14 5.58 -9.15
C PHE A 33 -4.16 6.46 -7.90
N ARG A 34 -3.19 7.36 -7.81
CA ARG A 34 -3.06 8.29 -6.68
C ARG A 34 -2.81 9.68 -7.21
N SER A 35 -3.29 10.66 -6.46
CA SER A 35 -3.07 12.06 -6.78
C SER A 35 -2.91 12.91 -5.53
N PHE A 36 -2.27 14.05 -5.71
CA PHE A 36 -2.22 15.12 -4.73
C PHE A 36 -2.26 16.45 -5.46
N VAL A 37 -3.05 17.39 -4.95
CA VAL A 37 -2.96 18.81 -5.31
C VAL A 37 -2.74 19.61 -4.04
N GLY A 38 -1.82 20.57 -4.07
CA GLY A 38 -1.49 21.41 -2.94
C GLY A 38 -1.08 22.82 -3.37
N TYR A 39 -1.45 23.81 -2.56
CA TYR A 39 -1.08 25.21 -2.72
C TYR A 39 -0.44 25.76 -1.45
N PHE A 40 0.74 26.37 -1.58
CA PHE A 40 1.52 27.00 -0.52
C PHE A 40 1.49 28.52 -0.75
N PRO A 41 0.66 29.27 -0.01
CA PRO A 41 0.33 30.66 -0.32
C PRO A 41 1.51 31.60 -0.10
N ASP A 42 2.30 31.36 0.95
CA ASP A 42 3.42 32.24 1.32
C ASP A 42 4.50 32.27 0.24
N ASP A 43 4.58 31.23 -0.60
CA ASP A 43 5.54 31.09 -1.68
C ASP A 43 4.87 31.12 -3.08
N SER A 44 3.55 31.33 -3.14
CA SER A 44 2.75 31.25 -4.38
C SER A 44 2.99 29.97 -5.20
N LEU A 45 3.23 28.85 -4.51
CA LEU A 45 3.56 27.56 -5.13
C LEU A 45 2.34 26.65 -5.22
N SER A 46 2.06 26.14 -6.42
CA SER A 46 1.08 25.07 -6.64
C SER A 46 1.79 23.79 -7.08
N VAL A 47 1.42 22.66 -6.48
CA VAL A 47 1.94 21.32 -6.81
C VAL A 47 0.77 20.41 -7.15
N ALA A 48 0.85 19.73 -8.30
CA ALA A 48 -0.08 18.68 -8.70
C ALA A 48 0.71 17.42 -9.07
N ILE A 49 0.34 16.30 -8.47
CA ILE A 49 0.94 14.99 -8.67
C ILE A 49 -0.18 14.03 -9.05
N VAL A 50 0.03 13.26 -10.11
CA VAL A 50 -0.86 12.17 -10.54
C VAL A 50 0.00 10.99 -10.93
N THR A 51 -0.33 9.80 -10.43
CA THR A 51 0.45 8.58 -10.59
C THR A 51 -0.46 7.39 -10.85
N ASN A 52 0.01 6.39 -11.60
CA ASN A 52 -0.76 5.23 -12.07
C ASN A 52 -0.04 3.90 -11.78
N GLY A 53 0.13 3.59 -10.49
CA GLY A 53 0.93 2.46 -10.02
C GLY A 53 2.14 2.96 -9.27
N MET A 54 2.13 2.78 -7.96
CA MET A 54 3.23 3.17 -7.10
C MET A 54 3.70 1.99 -6.27
N ASN A 55 5.00 1.80 -6.21
CA ASN A 55 5.67 0.86 -5.32
C ASN A 55 6.29 1.57 -4.10
N PHE A 56 5.88 2.81 -3.83
CA PHE A 56 6.28 3.62 -2.69
C PHE A 56 5.11 4.52 -2.26
N LYS A 57 5.21 5.20 -1.10
CA LYS A 57 4.09 5.99 -0.55
C LYS A 57 3.99 7.38 -1.18
N LEU A 58 2.77 7.85 -1.47
CA LEU A 58 2.52 9.16 -2.09
C LEU A 58 3.10 10.31 -1.24
N ASN A 59 2.96 10.20 0.07
CA ASN A 59 3.47 11.20 1.00
C ASN A 59 4.98 11.39 0.87
N GLU A 60 5.73 10.31 0.68
CA GLU A 60 7.18 10.38 0.48
C GLU A 60 7.52 11.10 -0.83
N LEU A 61 6.75 10.86 -1.91
CA LEU A 61 6.89 11.61 -3.17
C LEU A 61 6.69 13.11 -2.95
N ILE A 62 5.60 13.47 -2.27
CA ILE A 62 5.24 14.86 -1.99
C ILE A 62 6.37 15.53 -1.19
N ILE A 63 6.84 14.87 -0.13
CA ILE A 63 7.96 15.36 0.69
C ILE A 63 9.22 15.53 -0.16
N GLY A 64 9.55 14.57 -1.04
CA GLY A 64 10.71 14.68 -1.92
C GLY A 64 10.64 15.86 -2.89
N VAL A 65 9.48 16.09 -3.52
CA VAL A 65 9.24 17.22 -4.42
C VAL A 65 9.36 18.56 -3.68
N LEU A 66 8.71 18.68 -2.52
CA LEU A 66 8.78 19.90 -1.72
C LEU A 66 10.18 20.13 -1.14
N SER A 67 10.88 19.06 -0.76
CA SER A 67 12.27 19.16 -0.29
C SER A 67 13.19 19.66 -1.38
N ALA A 68 13.05 19.17 -2.62
CA ALA A 68 13.80 19.67 -3.76
C ALA A 68 13.52 21.16 -4.03
N TRP A 69 12.25 21.59 -3.95
CA TRP A 69 11.88 23.00 -4.14
C TRP A 69 12.44 23.93 -3.05
N TYR A 70 12.29 23.54 -1.78
CA TYR A 70 12.70 24.36 -0.63
C TYR A 70 14.16 24.12 -0.19
N GLY A 71 14.94 23.36 -0.94
CA GLY A 71 16.35 23.08 -0.62
C GLY A 71 16.55 22.30 0.69
N ARG A 72 15.61 21.43 1.04
CA ARG A 72 15.72 20.54 2.22
C ARG A 72 16.39 19.22 1.82
N ALA A 73 17.14 18.65 2.74
CA ALA A 73 17.68 17.31 2.57
C ALA A 73 16.54 16.29 2.51
N TYR A 74 16.64 15.32 1.59
CA TYR A 74 15.67 14.25 1.42
C TYR A 74 16.40 12.94 1.15
N GLU A 75 16.04 11.88 1.86
CA GLU A 75 16.55 10.54 1.57
C GLU A 75 15.74 9.93 0.43
N TYR A 76 16.38 9.73 -0.72
CA TYR A 76 15.72 9.12 -1.88
C TYR A 76 15.32 7.67 -1.61
N PRO A 77 14.13 7.24 -2.06
CA PRO A 77 13.67 5.88 -1.87
C PRO A 77 14.59 4.90 -2.59
N LYS A 78 14.86 3.76 -1.94
CA LYS A 78 15.58 2.63 -2.53
C LYS A 78 14.59 1.63 -3.09
N PHE A 79 14.66 1.41 -4.41
CA PHE A 79 13.83 0.43 -5.09
C PHE A 79 14.58 -0.89 -5.21
N ASN A 80 14.37 -1.78 -4.25
CA ASN A 80 14.98 -3.10 -4.28
C ASN A 80 14.16 -4.05 -5.16
N ARG A 81 14.83 -4.77 -6.06
CA ARG A 81 14.22 -5.87 -6.81
C ARG A 81 14.50 -7.18 -6.09
N SER A 82 13.47 -7.99 -5.89
CA SER A 82 13.66 -9.36 -5.37
C SER A 82 14.34 -10.21 -6.45
N GLU A 83 15.51 -10.76 -6.13
CA GLU A 83 16.22 -11.77 -6.93
C GLU A 83 15.73 -13.20 -6.63
N ILE A 84 14.75 -13.34 -5.73
CA ILE A 84 14.20 -14.63 -5.33
C ILE A 84 13.25 -15.09 -6.42
N ASP A 85 13.65 -16.11 -7.17
CA ASP A 85 12.85 -16.66 -8.28
C ASP A 85 12.23 -18.03 -7.97
N THR A 86 12.50 -18.59 -6.79
CA THR A 86 12.00 -19.92 -6.39
C THR A 86 11.34 -19.88 -5.00
N PRO A 87 10.18 -20.53 -4.82
CA PRO A 87 9.33 -21.12 -5.87
C PRO A 87 8.72 -20.04 -6.78
N GLU A 88 8.21 -20.47 -7.95
CA GLU A 88 7.43 -19.61 -8.84
C GLU A 88 6.21 -19.03 -8.11
N THR A 89 5.77 -17.83 -8.51
CA THR A 89 4.68 -17.12 -7.84
C THR A 89 3.32 -17.82 -7.95
N ASP A 90 3.16 -18.69 -8.94
CA ASP A 90 1.88 -19.34 -9.26
C ASP A 90 1.39 -20.25 -8.13
N ILE A 91 2.31 -20.80 -7.33
CA ILE A 91 1.93 -21.67 -6.20
C ILE A 91 1.13 -20.92 -5.12
N PHE A 92 1.27 -19.59 -5.04
CA PHE A 92 0.61 -18.74 -4.05
C PHE A 92 -0.80 -18.34 -4.47
N ILE A 93 -1.13 -18.44 -5.76
CA ILE A 93 -2.42 -18.01 -6.31
C ILE A 93 -3.56 -18.86 -5.74
N GLY A 94 -4.70 -18.22 -5.50
CA GLY A 94 -5.94 -18.88 -5.07
C GLY A 94 -6.72 -18.09 -4.03
N ALA A 95 -7.82 -18.69 -3.57
CA ALA A 95 -8.68 -18.12 -2.55
C ALA A 95 -8.19 -18.48 -1.13
N TYR A 96 -8.37 -17.56 -0.20
CA TYR A 96 -7.97 -17.72 1.21
C TYR A 96 -9.07 -17.21 2.14
N LYS A 97 -9.17 -17.85 3.30
CA LYS A 97 -10.07 -17.45 4.39
C LYS A 97 -9.25 -17.09 5.62
N ALA A 98 -9.38 -15.85 6.07
CA ALA A 98 -8.81 -15.38 7.33
C ALA A 98 -9.65 -15.92 8.50
N LYS A 99 -8.98 -16.56 9.46
CA LYS A 99 -9.62 -17.26 10.59
C LYS A 99 -9.23 -16.63 11.93
N LEU A 100 -10.22 -16.12 12.65
CA LEU A 100 -10.08 -15.72 14.04
C LEU A 100 -10.33 -16.94 14.96
N ALA A 101 -9.50 -17.09 15.98
CA ALA A 101 -9.50 -18.23 16.90
C ALA A 101 -9.45 -19.62 16.22
N GLY A 102 -9.08 -19.68 14.94
CA GLY A 102 -8.96 -20.92 14.15
C GLY A 102 -10.25 -21.39 13.46
N PHE A 103 -11.43 -20.88 13.82
CA PHE A 103 -12.70 -21.35 13.26
C PHE A 103 -13.58 -20.24 12.67
N ILE A 104 -13.56 -19.03 13.22
CA ILE A 104 -14.40 -17.91 12.77
C ILE A 104 -13.82 -17.30 11.50
N THR A 105 -14.53 -17.34 10.38
CA THR A 105 -14.10 -16.62 9.16
C THR A 105 -14.38 -15.14 9.35
N VAL A 106 -13.34 -14.31 9.26
CA VAL A 106 -13.46 -12.84 9.39
C VAL A 106 -13.26 -12.09 8.08
N ALA A 107 -12.58 -12.71 7.11
CA ALA A 107 -12.41 -12.17 5.76
C ALA A 107 -12.15 -13.30 4.76
N GLN A 108 -12.50 -13.05 3.50
CA GLN A 108 -12.09 -13.89 2.38
C GLN A 108 -11.38 -13.01 1.37
N PHE A 109 -10.30 -13.52 0.79
CA PHE A 109 -9.53 -12.78 -0.19
C PHE A 109 -8.93 -13.72 -1.23
N ASN A 110 -8.62 -13.17 -2.39
CA ASN A 110 -7.97 -13.84 -3.49
C ASN A 110 -6.54 -13.32 -3.67
N ILE A 111 -5.62 -14.24 -3.92
CA ILE A 111 -4.27 -13.95 -4.39
C ILE A 111 -4.22 -14.25 -5.89
N SER A 112 -3.76 -13.28 -6.67
CA SER A 112 -3.62 -13.40 -8.13
C SER A 112 -2.25 -12.87 -8.60
N ALA A 113 -1.85 -13.23 -9.81
CA ALA A 113 -0.60 -12.76 -10.40
C ALA A 113 -0.65 -11.25 -10.66
N ALA A 114 0.45 -10.55 -10.34
CA ALA A 114 0.66 -9.15 -10.72
C ALA A 114 1.88 -8.98 -11.65
N GLY A 115 2.88 -9.85 -11.51
CA GLY A 115 4.10 -9.84 -12.31
C GLY A 115 5.18 -10.70 -11.66
N LYS A 116 6.39 -10.73 -12.23
CA LYS A 116 7.51 -11.47 -11.63
C LYS A 116 7.77 -10.97 -10.20
N ASN A 117 7.71 -11.86 -9.22
CA ASN A 117 7.89 -11.55 -7.79
C ASN A 117 6.84 -10.57 -7.21
N HIS A 118 5.69 -10.44 -7.86
CA HIS A 118 4.59 -9.59 -7.43
C HIS A 118 3.25 -10.34 -7.50
N LEU A 119 2.41 -10.11 -6.49
CA LEU A 119 1.06 -10.66 -6.40
C LEU A 119 0.06 -9.53 -6.13
N PHE A 120 -1.21 -9.74 -6.44
CA PHE A 120 -2.30 -8.92 -5.94
C PHE A 120 -3.06 -9.68 -4.87
N LEU A 121 -3.40 -8.97 -3.78
CA LEU A 121 -4.41 -9.39 -2.83
C LEU A 121 -5.67 -8.59 -3.10
N ASN A 122 -6.81 -9.27 -3.23
CA ASN A 122 -8.12 -8.65 -3.37
C ASN A 122 -9.10 -9.25 -2.36
N GLU A 123 -9.76 -8.41 -1.56
CA GLU A 123 -10.81 -8.87 -0.65
C GLU A 123 -12.08 -9.23 -1.43
N ASN A 124 -12.75 -10.31 -1.07
CA ASN A 124 -13.99 -10.70 -1.74
C ASN A 124 -15.17 -9.95 -1.10
N ASN A 125 -15.66 -8.91 -1.76
CA ASN A 125 -16.87 -8.17 -1.37
C ASN A 125 -18.06 -8.56 -2.27
N ASP A 126 -18.62 -9.75 -2.05
CA ASP A 126 -19.91 -10.19 -2.63
C ASP A 126 -20.07 -9.97 -4.15
N GLY A 127 -18.99 -10.15 -4.92
CA GLY A 127 -18.99 -10.05 -6.38
C GLY A 127 -18.79 -8.64 -6.96
N LEU A 128 -18.63 -7.61 -6.11
CA LEU A 128 -18.22 -6.28 -6.56
C LEU A 128 -16.69 -6.20 -6.73
N PRO A 129 -16.19 -5.41 -7.68
CA PRO A 129 -14.76 -5.13 -7.81
C PRO A 129 -14.26 -4.50 -6.51
N ALA A 130 -13.42 -5.21 -5.79
CA ALA A 130 -12.71 -4.69 -4.63
C ALA A 130 -11.30 -4.24 -5.03
N GLU A 131 -10.79 -3.29 -4.26
CA GLU A 131 -9.48 -2.68 -4.46
C GLU A 131 -8.39 -3.76 -4.35
N LYS A 132 -7.49 -3.76 -5.34
CA LYS A 132 -6.34 -4.67 -5.33
C LYS A 132 -5.21 -4.01 -4.56
N SER A 133 -4.62 -4.76 -3.63
CA SER A 133 -3.37 -4.39 -2.96
C SER A 133 -2.20 -5.10 -3.62
N LEU A 134 -1.19 -4.34 -4.06
CA LEU A 134 0.07 -4.91 -4.54
C LEU A 134 0.89 -5.54 -3.40
N LEU A 135 1.40 -6.74 -3.65
CA LEU A 135 2.29 -7.50 -2.78
C LEU A 135 3.65 -7.71 -3.46
N VAL A 136 4.72 -7.30 -2.79
CA VAL A 136 6.10 -7.40 -3.27
C VAL A 136 6.83 -8.52 -2.54
N ARG A 137 7.48 -9.44 -3.27
CA ARG A 137 8.21 -10.56 -2.66
C ARG A 137 9.39 -10.08 -1.82
N THR A 138 9.41 -10.45 -0.55
CA THR A 138 10.50 -10.16 0.40
C THR A 138 11.24 -11.42 0.86
N GLY A 139 10.67 -12.59 0.63
CA GLY A 139 11.28 -13.88 0.98
C GLY A 139 10.71 -15.02 0.14
N THR A 140 11.21 -16.23 0.38
CA THR A 140 10.78 -17.44 -0.35
C THR A 140 9.25 -17.64 -0.30
N TYR A 141 8.65 -17.41 0.87
CA TYR A 141 7.19 -17.52 1.11
C TYR A 141 6.60 -16.24 1.73
N SER A 142 7.29 -15.10 1.57
CA SER A 142 6.93 -13.84 2.22
C SER A 142 6.74 -12.73 1.20
N PHE A 143 5.67 -11.97 1.36
CA PHE A 143 5.37 -10.80 0.54
C PHE A 143 4.91 -9.63 1.42
N PHE A 144 5.31 -8.42 1.05
CA PHE A 144 4.99 -7.19 1.76
C PHE A 144 3.99 -6.34 0.97
N SER A 145 3.00 -5.80 1.65
CA SER A 145 2.06 -4.80 1.11
C SER A 145 2.57 -3.41 1.44
N VAL A 146 2.96 -2.66 0.41
CA VAL A 146 3.44 -1.28 0.56
C VAL A 146 2.37 -0.37 1.16
N ASP A 147 1.11 -0.63 0.81
CA ASP A 147 -0.04 0.17 1.20
C ASP A 147 -0.45 -0.01 2.66
N SER A 148 -0.62 -1.26 3.10
CA SER A 148 -1.02 -1.55 4.47
C SER A 148 0.16 -1.53 5.44
N GLY A 149 1.39 -1.64 4.94
CA GLY A 149 2.57 -1.92 5.76
C GLY A 149 2.55 -3.30 6.42
N GLY A 150 1.68 -4.19 5.95
CA GLY A 150 1.56 -5.57 6.42
C GLY A 150 2.37 -6.55 5.57
N GLU A 151 2.60 -7.74 6.11
CA GLU A 151 3.27 -8.85 5.44
C GLU A 151 2.33 -10.07 5.39
N ILE A 152 2.34 -10.80 4.28
CA ILE A 152 1.73 -12.12 4.17
C ILE A 152 2.83 -13.19 4.12
N LYS A 153 2.74 -14.17 5.01
CA LYS A 153 3.67 -15.32 5.10
C LYS A 153 2.94 -16.60 4.75
N PHE A 154 3.20 -17.14 3.57
CA PHE A 154 2.60 -18.38 3.12
C PHE A 154 3.19 -19.60 3.83
N LYS A 155 2.37 -20.63 4.03
CA LYS A 155 2.73 -21.89 4.67
C LYS A 155 2.59 -23.02 3.67
N ALA A 156 3.70 -23.67 3.34
CA ALA A 156 3.77 -24.82 2.45
C ALA A 156 3.79 -26.14 3.24
N ASP A 157 3.25 -27.21 2.64
CA ASP A 157 3.45 -28.58 3.12
C ASP A 157 4.84 -29.13 2.71
N LYS A 158 5.15 -30.36 3.13
CA LYS A 158 6.44 -31.03 2.79
C LYS A 158 6.66 -31.22 1.28
N LYS A 159 5.61 -31.12 0.46
CA LYS A 159 5.66 -31.22 -1.00
C LYS A 159 5.70 -29.84 -1.68
N GLY A 160 5.82 -28.76 -0.91
CA GLY A 160 5.87 -27.38 -1.42
C GLY A 160 4.49 -26.79 -1.75
N ARG A 161 3.39 -27.48 -1.45
CA ARG A 161 2.04 -26.98 -1.77
C ARG A 161 1.57 -26.01 -0.69
N ILE A 162 1.10 -24.84 -1.10
CA ILE A 162 0.60 -23.81 -0.18
C ILE A 162 -0.72 -24.28 0.44
N LYS A 163 -0.78 -24.33 1.78
CA LYS A 163 -1.97 -24.73 2.56
C LYS A 163 -2.63 -23.58 3.30
N GLY A 164 -1.94 -22.45 3.40
CA GLY A 164 -2.47 -21.26 4.05
C GLY A 164 -1.43 -20.16 4.10
N ALA A 165 -1.71 -19.15 4.90
CA ALA A 165 -0.83 -18.04 5.13
C ALA A 165 -1.01 -17.46 6.54
N GLU A 166 -0.21 -16.46 6.87
CA GLU A 166 -0.37 -15.62 8.05
C GLU A 166 -0.25 -14.16 7.61
N LEU A 167 -1.28 -13.37 7.86
CA LEU A 167 -1.25 -11.92 7.71
C LEU A 167 -0.65 -11.33 8.98
N VAL A 168 0.37 -10.48 8.83
CA VAL A 168 1.12 -9.88 9.92
C VAL A 168 1.15 -8.36 9.73
N GLN A 169 0.69 -7.61 10.73
CA GLN A 169 0.78 -6.15 10.73
C GLN A 169 1.15 -5.67 12.13
N GLY A 170 2.41 -5.27 12.32
CA GLY A 170 2.95 -4.99 13.64
C GLY A 170 2.82 -6.21 14.57
N LYS A 171 2.09 -6.05 15.70
CA LYS A 171 1.83 -7.15 16.65
C LYS A 171 0.65 -8.04 16.24
N PHE A 172 -0.17 -7.59 15.29
CA PHE A 172 -1.36 -8.30 14.88
C PHE A 172 -1.01 -9.44 13.92
N ARG A 173 -1.63 -10.61 14.15
CA ARG A 173 -1.45 -11.80 13.33
C ARG A 173 -2.79 -12.50 13.11
N ILE A 174 -3.15 -12.77 11.85
CA ILE A 174 -4.28 -13.62 11.51
C ILE A 174 -3.80 -14.81 10.70
N ARG A 175 -4.25 -16.01 11.07
CA ARG A 175 -4.02 -17.22 10.29
C ARG A 175 -5.03 -17.29 9.15
N CYS A 176 -4.56 -17.65 7.97
CA CYS A 176 -5.36 -17.82 6.78
C CYS A 176 -5.25 -19.26 6.28
N ILE A 177 -6.36 -19.83 5.83
CA ILE A 177 -6.42 -21.16 5.24
C ILE A 177 -6.65 -20.98 3.75
N LYS A 178 -5.88 -21.70 2.92
CA LYS A 178 -6.11 -21.73 1.47
C LYS A 178 -7.38 -22.54 1.21
N VAL A 179 -8.29 -22.01 0.41
CA VAL A 179 -9.46 -22.73 -0.07
C VAL A 179 -9.01 -23.51 -1.29
N ASP A 180 -9.16 -24.83 -1.24
CA ASP A 180 -8.88 -25.72 -2.38
C ASP A 180 -9.87 -25.44 -3.52
#